data_AF-A0A4Q3SN57-F1
#
_entry.id   AF-A0A4Q3SN57-F1
#
_cell.length_a   1.000
_cell.length_b   1.000
_cell.length_c   1.000
_cell.angle_alpha   90.00
_cell.angle_beta   90.00
_cell.angle_gamma   90.00
#
_symmetry.space_group_name_H-M   'P 1'
#
loop_
_entity.id
_entity.type
_entity.pdbx_description
1 polymer ?
#
loop_
_entity_poly.entity_id
_entity_poly.type
_entity_poly.pdbx_seq_one_letter_code
_entity_poly.pdbx_strand_id
1 'polypeptide(L)'
;MEDLDSLGNCFGAEADGCMRAVLERYFKGTYVSGHDGKLEFVFSDGASESFHLGKHRVAISSGVWYSSLGLSTRNSLYICSSAMEAVAFVLLQDSKLADLDQSCWIVFGLNCPLPGAVPEFCFGPKINLLFGRDLLDVLRAVKICVSLKGFSVHFRLFEDQLSCRFRGRSYIFPVEGFSLSRFKQATGFRDYSSMKRPPGADSYFHQMRVGLEYNNI
;
A
#
# COMPACT_ATOMS: atom_id res chain seq x y z
N MET A 1 14.63 -12.16 26.87
CA MET A 1 14.65 -13.30 25.94
C MET A 1 13.18 -13.63 25.75
N GLU A 2 12.54 -12.83 24.89
CA GLU A 2 11.09 -12.78 24.70
C GLU A 2 10.74 -13.43 23.36
N ASP A 3 9.60 -14.11 23.37
CA ASP A 3 9.03 -14.99 22.36
C ASP A 3 9.09 -14.42 20.94
N LEU A 4 9.93 -15.05 20.11
CA LEU A 4 9.94 -14.92 18.65
C LEU A 4 9.12 -16.02 17.96
N ASP A 5 8.53 -16.96 18.73
CA ASP A 5 7.94 -18.19 18.20
C ASP A 5 6.43 -18.12 17.92
N SER A 6 5.78 -16.95 18.07
CA SER A 6 4.33 -16.83 17.83
C SER A 6 3.94 -16.18 16.49
N LEU A 7 4.89 -15.99 15.56
CA LEU A 7 4.67 -15.19 14.34
C LEU A 7 4.69 -15.96 13.02
N GLY A 8 4.79 -17.28 13.03
CA GLY A 8 4.75 -18.04 11.77
C GLY A 8 4.34 -19.47 12.00
N ASN A 9 3.09 -19.81 11.64
CA ASN A 9 2.68 -21.17 11.32
C ASN A 9 1.26 -21.19 10.74
N CYS A 10 1.05 -20.49 9.62
CA CYS A 10 -0.15 -20.67 8.79
C CYS A 10 0.23 -20.61 7.31
N PHE A 11 1.15 -21.47 6.83
CA PHE A 11 1.58 -21.37 5.45
C PHE A 11 1.72 -22.74 4.79
N GLY A 12 0.86 -22.97 3.78
CA GLY A 12 0.51 -24.25 3.13
C GLY A 12 -0.88 -24.14 2.49
N ALA A 13 -1.62 -25.24 2.24
CA ALA A 13 -3.03 -25.19 1.78
C ALA A 13 -3.94 -24.33 2.69
N GLU A 14 -3.54 -24.16 3.96
CA GLU A 14 -4.15 -23.25 4.92
C GLU A 14 -3.96 -21.77 4.55
N ALA A 15 -2.86 -21.37 3.90
CA ALA A 15 -2.64 -19.98 3.46
C ALA A 15 -3.56 -19.57 2.30
N ASP A 16 -3.88 -20.48 1.39
CA ASP A 16 -4.90 -20.22 0.36
C ASP A 16 -6.28 -20.04 1.02
N GLY A 17 -6.59 -20.85 2.04
CA GLY A 17 -7.77 -20.71 2.89
C GLY A 17 -7.82 -19.37 3.62
N CYS A 18 -6.73 -18.96 4.26
CA CYS A 18 -6.61 -17.67 4.96
C CYS A 18 -6.74 -16.48 4.00
N MET A 19 -6.08 -16.53 2.83
CA MET A 19 -6.17 -15.48 1.82
C MET A 19 -7.60 -15.31 1.31
N ARG A 20 -8.28 -16.43 1.00
CA ARG A 20 -9.69 -16.41 0.64
C ARG A 20 -10.57 -15.84 1.74
N ALA A 21 -10.34 -16.21 3.00
CA ALA A 21 -11.10 -15.65 4.12
C ALA A 21 -10.92 -14.13 4.25
N VAL A 22 -9.70 -13.62 4.10
CA VAL A 22 -9.42 -12.17 4.10
C VAL A 22 -10.09 -11.47 2.93
N LEU A 23 -10.00 -12.04 1.73
CA LEU A 23 -10.63 -11.49 0.54
C LEU A 23 -12.16 -11.42 0.69
N GLU A 24 -12.80 -12.51 1.14
CA GLU A 24 -14.25 -12.57 1.35
C GLU A 24 -14.74 -11.66 2.48
N ARG A 25 -13.91 -11.44 3.51
CA ARG A 25 -14.28 -10.58 4.64
C ARG A 25 -14.09 -9.10 4.32
N TYR A 26 -12.94 -8.71 3.77
CA TYR A 26 -12.51 -7.31 3.70
C TYR A 26 -12.52 -6.71 2.29
N PHE A 27 -12.49 -7.55 1.25
CA PHE A 27 -12.32 -7.10 -0.13
C PHE A 27 -13.42 -7.62 -1.07
N LYS A 28 -14.50 -8.17 -0.50
CA LYS A 28 -15.60 -8.76 -1.28
C LYS A 28 -16.16 -7.79 -2.31
N GLY A 29 -16.28 -8.26 -3.54
CA GLY A 29 -16.79 -7.47 -4.67
C GLY A 29 -15.80 -6.48 -5.27
N THR A 30 -14.54 -6.45 -4.79
CA THR A 30 -13.47 -5.57 -5.32
C THR A 30 -12.38 -6.34 -6.08
N TYR A 31 -12.55 -7.66 -6.22
CA TYR A 31 -11.69 -8.54 -7.00
C TYR A 31 -12.53 -9.54 -7.80
N VAL A 32 -11.94 -10.10 -8.85
CA VAL A 32 -12.47 -11.24 -9.60
C VAL A 32 -11.55 -12.43 -9.31
N SER A 33 -12.14 -13.58 -8.97
CA SER A 33 -11.42 -14.85 -8.82
C SER A 33 -11.72 -15.75 -10.01
N GLY A 34 -10.68 -16.14 -10.74
CA GLY A 34 -10.75 -17.19 -11.75
C GLY A 34 -10.88 -18.58 -11.14
N HIS A 35 -11.37 -19.54 -11.93
CA HIS A 35 -11.45 -20.96 -11.53
C HIS A 35 -10.07 -21.59 -11.26
N ASP A 36 -9.02 -21.01 -11.84
CA ASP A 36 -7.61 -21.37 -11.66
C ASP A 36 -6.99 -20.74 -10.39
N GLY A 37 -7.76 -19.98 -9.60
CA GLY A 37 -7.25 -19.26 -8.43
C GLY A 37 -6.51 -17.97 -8.79
N LYS A 38 -6.58 -17.50 -10.05
CA LYS A 38 -6.10 -16.17 -10.42
C LYS A 38 -6.98 -15.10 -9.76
N LEU A 39 -6.35 -14.15 -9.11
CA LEU A 39 -6.99 -12.96 -8.58
C LEU A 39 -6.76 -11.78 -9.52
N GLU A 40 -7.80 -11.03 -9.82
CA GLU A 40 -7.73 -9.79 -10.59
C GLU A 40 -8.39 -8.64 -9.83
N PHE A 41 -7.68 -7.52 -9.74
CA PHE A 41 -8.16 -6.28 -9.13
C PHE A 41 -8.29 -5.23 -10.22
N VAL A 42 -9.52 -4.90 -10.59
CA VAL A 42 -9.82 -4.03 -11.72
C VAL A 42 -9.89 -2.57 -11.24
N PHE A 43 -9.10 -1.70 -11.87
CA PHE A 43 -9.07 -0.28 -11.62
C PHE A 43 -10.21 0.42 -12.36
N SER A 44 -10.53 1.65 -11.96
CA SER A 44 -11.60 2.45 -12.57
C SER A 44 -11.46 2.71 -14.07
N ASP A 45 -10.25 2.55 -14.64
CA ASP A 45 -9.99 2.68 -16.08
C ASP A 45 -10.00 1.33 -16.83
N GLY A 46 -10.39 0.25 -16.16
CA GLY A 46 -10.48 -1.10 -16.73
C GLY A 46 -9.16 -1.87 -16.76
N ALA A 47 -8.02 -1.25 -16.45
CA ALA A 47 -6.77 -1.97 -16.27
C ALA A 47 -6.81 -2.85 -15.01
N SER A 48 -6.11 -3.98 -15.00
CA SER A 48 -6.15 -4.92 -13.86
C SER A 48 -4.78 -5.33 -13.34
N GLU A 49 -4.63 -5.23 -12.01
CA GLU A 49 -3.58 -5.93 -11.29
C GLU A 49 -3.97 -7.40 -11.17
N SER A 50 -3.02 -8.31 -11.32
CA SER A 50 -3.30 -9.75 -11.23
C SER A 50 -2.28 -10.49 -10.36
N PHE A 51 -2.75 -11.46 -9.60
CA PHE A 51 -1.93 -12.37 -8.82
C PHE A 51 -2.32 -13.82 -9.11
N HIS A 52 -1.34 -14.65 -9.46
CA HIS A 52 -1.56 -16.06 -9.76
C HIS A 52 -0.28 -16.87 -9.59
N LEU A 53 -0.35 -17.99 -8.89
CA LEU A 53 0.79 -18.92 -8.65
C LEU A 53 2.07 -18.18 -8.20
N GLY A 54 1.94 -17.28 -7.22
CA GLY A 54 3.05 -16.50 -6.68
C GLY A 54 3.56 -15.36 -7.59
N LYS A 55 3.05 -15.24 -8.81
CA LYS A 55 3.40 -14.17 -9.74
C LYS A 55 2.45 -12.99 -9.56
N HIS A 56 3.02 -11.83 -9.30
CA HIS A 56 2.29 -10.57 -9.17
C HIS A 56 2.58 -9.67 -10.36
N ARG A 57 1.53 -9.16 -10.98
CA ARG A 57 1.61 -8.20 -12.08
C ARG A 57 0.79 -6.97 -11.72
N VAL A 58 1.47 -5.88 -11.45
CA VAL A 58 0.84 -4.56 -11.23
C VAL A 58 0.44 -3.95 -12.57
N ALA A 59 -0.76 -3.38 -12.64
CA ALA A 59 -1.21 -2.67 -13.83
C ALA A 59 -0.52 -1.31 -14.00
N ILE A 60 -0.16 -0.99 -15.24
CA ILE A 60 0.10 0.40 -15.65
C ILE A 60 -1.26 1.06 -15.87
N SER A 61 -1.86 1.53 -14.78
CA SER A 61 -3.19 2.16 -14.77
C SER A 61 -3.08 3.67 -14.51
N SER A 62 -4.02 4.42 -15.08
CA SER A 62 -4.33 5.82 -14.74
C SER A 62 -5.50 5.94 -13.75
N GLY A 63 -6.22 4.83 -13.53
CA GLY A 63 -7.35 4.73 -12.64
C GLY A 63 -6.97 4.51 -11.17
N VAL A 64 -8.01 4.24 -10.39
CA VAL A 64 -7.92 3.94 -8.97
C VAL A 64 -8.64 2.62 -8.70
N TRP A 65 -8.03 1.77 -7.89
CA TRP A 65 -8.73 0.68 -7.23
C TRP A 65 -8.99 1.08 -5.79
N TYR A 66 -10.19 0.81 -5.28
CA TYR A 66 -10.51 1.06 -3.88
C TYR A 66 -11.42 -0.02 -3.32
N SER A 67 -11.30 -0.25 -2.02
CA SER A 67 -12.21 -1.08 -1.25
C SER A 67 -12.66 -0.34 -0.01
N SER A 68 -13.92 -0.53 0.38
CA SER A 68 -14.43 -0.01 1.63
C SER A 68 -15.58 -0.85 2.16
N LEU A 69 -15.47 -1.28 3.41
CA LEU A 69 -16.55 -1.95 4.12
C LEU A 69 -17.50 -0.88 4.69
N GLY A 70 -18.57 -0.57 3.95
CA GLY A 70 -19.65 0.31 4.42
C GLY A 70 -19.48 1.83 4.21
N LEU A 71 -20.56 2.55 4.49
CA LEU A 71 -20.74 4.00 4.28
C LEU A 71 -20.63 4.84 5.56
N SER A 72 -20.52 4.21 6.74
CA SER A 72 -20.47 4.90 8.02
C SER A 72 -19.03 5.34 8.36
N THR A 73 -18.93 6.39 9.18
CA THR A 73 -17.72 7.15 9.57
C THR A 73 -16.42 6.33 9.56
N ARG A 74 -15.52 6.63 8.62
CA ARG A 74 -14.26 5.91 8.44
C ARG A 74 -13.15 6.53 9.27
N ASN A 75 -12.49 5.69 10.07
CA ASN A 75 -11.44 6.14 10.98
C ASN A 75 -10.04 6.13 10.34
N SER A 76 -9.83 5.33 9.29
CA SER A 76 -8.51 5.19 8.67
C SER A 76 -8.60 4.97 7.16
N LEU A 77 -7.81 5.75 6.43
CA LEU A 77 -7.51 5.53 5.02
C LEU A 77 -6.18 4.78 4.91
N TYR A 78 -6.16 3.69 4.15
CA TYR A 78 -4.98 2.94 3.78
C TYR A 78 -4.71 3.17 2.30
N ILE A 79 -3.53 3.69 1.99
CA ILE A 79 -3.07 3.88 0.61
C ILE A 79 -1.94 2.91 0.38
N CYS A 80 -2.10 2.04 -0.60
CA CYS A 80 -1.22 0.90 -0.81
C CYS A 80 -0.49 1.02 -2.16
N SER A 81 0.70 0.41 -2.24
CA SER A 81 1.45 0.32 -3.50
C SER A 81 0.76 -0.58 -4.54
N SER A 82 -0.03 -1.55 -4.08
CA SER A 82 -0.82 -2.51 -4.87
C SER A 82 -2.01 -3.06 -4.08
N ALA A 83 -2.96 -3.72 -4.74
CA ALA A 83 -4.09 -4.36 -4.07
C ALA A 83 -3.63 -5.59 -3.25
N MET A 84 -2.66 -6.34 -3.78
CA MET A 84 -2.05 -7.45 -3.01
C MET A 84 -1.27 -6.98 -1.77
N GLU A 85 -0.75 -5.76 -1.75
CA GLU A 85 -0.15 -5.18 -0.54
C GLU A 85 -1.20 -4.97 0.56
N ALA A 86 -2.43 -4.57 0.20
CA ALA A 86 -3.54 -4.47 1.14
C ALA A 86 -3.94 -5.85 1.70
N VAL A 87 -4.08 -6.84 0.82
CA VAL A 87 -4.40 -8.23 1.21
C VAL A 87 -3.33 -8.79 2.14
N ALA A 88 -2.05 -8.63 1.80
CA ALA A 88 -0.93 -9.08 2.62
C ALA A 88 -0.89 -8.39 3.99
N PHE A 89 -1.15 -7.08 4.04
CA PHE A 89 -1.22 -6.36 5.31
C PHE A 89 -2.31 -6.95 6.22
N VAL A 90 -3.52 -7.15 5.71
CA VAL A 90 -4.61 -7.71 6.51
C VAL A 90 -4.28 -9.13 6.98
N LEU A 91 -3.79 -9.99 6.07
CA LEU A 91 -3.37 -11.36 6.41
C LEU A 91 -2.34 -11.41 7.54
N LEU A 92 -1.36 -10.51 7.51
CA LEU A 92 -0.29 -10.49 8.51
C LEU A 92 -0.69 -9.77 9.82
N GLN A 93 -1.86 -9.14 9.87
CA GLN A 93 -2.33 -8.34 11.02
C GLN A 93 -3.62 -8.86 11.65
N ASP A 94 -4.22 -9.94 11.13
CA ASP A 94 -5.61 -10.36 11.37
C ASP A 94 -5.97 -10.57 12.86
N SER A 95 -5.00 -10.83 13.73
CA SER A 95 -5.23 -10.97 15.19
C SER A 95 -5.08 -9.68 16.01
N LYS A 96 -4.62 -8.56 15.41
CA LYS A 96 -4.20 -7.35 16.15
C LYS A 96 -5.02 -6.10 15.88
N LEU A 97 -5.91 -6.08 14.89
CA LEU A 97 -6.60 -4.86 14.45
C LEU A 97 -8.13 -5.02 14.48
N ALA A 98 -8.74 -4.65 15.61
CA ALA A 98 -10.20 -4.62 15.78
C ALA A 98 -10.94 -3.61 14.85
N ASP A 99 -10.21 -2.70 14.19
CA ASP A 99 -10.78 -1.55 13.47
C ASP A 99 -10.68 -1.63 11.93
N LEU A 100 -10.30 -2.78 11.36
CA LEU A 100 -10.24 -2.92 9.90
C LEU A 100 -11.62 -2.80 9.23
N ASP A 101 -12.70 -3.08 9.96
CA ASP A 101 -14.07 -2.95 9.44
C ASP A 101 -14.46 -1.48 9.15
N GLN A 102 -13.71 -0.50 9.65
CA GLN A 102 -13.93 0.95 9.39
C GLN A 102 -12.85 1.57 8.50
N SER A 103 -12.17 0.74 7.71
CA SER A 103 -11.08 1.15 6.84
C SER A 103 -11.54 1.41 5.40
N CYS A 104 -10.87 2.36 4.77
CA CYS A 104 -10.88 2.52 3.31
C CYS A 104 -9.52 2.15 2.76
N TRP A 105 -9.50 1.40 1.67
CA TRP A 105 -8.29 1.01 0.96
C TRP A 105 -8.29 1.66 -0.41
N ILE A 106 -7.16 2.24 -0.79
CA ILE A 106 -6.97 2.85 -2.10
C ILE A 106 -5.62 2.43 -2.67
N VAL A 107 -5.63 2.12 -3.96
CA VAL A 107 -4.43 1.94 -4.78
C VAL A 107 -4.55 2.88 -5.98
N PHE A 108 -3.55 3.74 -6.13
CA PHE A 108 -3.43 4.59 -7.30
C PHE A 108 -2.64 3.86 -8.38
N GLY A 109 -3.18 3.82 -9.59
CA GLY A 109 -2.44 3.37 -10.76
C GLY A 109 -1.14 4.16 -10.94
N LEU A 110 -0.14 3.53 -11.56
CA LEU A 110 1.20 4.13 -11.74
C LEU A 110 1.18 5.48 -12.47
N ASN A 111 0.22 5.67 -13.37
CA ASN A 111 0.04 6.89 -14.17
C ASN A 111 -1.14 7.73 -13.69
N CYS A 112 -1.70 7.46 -12.51
CA CYS A 112 -2.88 8.17 -12.02
C CYS A 112 -2.57 9.65 -11.75
N PRO A 113 -3.33 10.60 -12.32
CA PRO A 113 -3.21 12.01 -11.99
C PRO A 113 -3.80 12.26 -10.59
N LEU A 114 -2.94 12.21 -9.56
CA LEU A 114 -3.26 12.64 -8.20
C LEU A 114 -3.74 14.10 -8.23
N PRO A 115 -4.76 14.59 -7.49
CA PRO A 115 -5.72 13.99 -6.53
C PRO A 115 -7.19 14.01 -7.01
N GLY A 116 -7.48 14.25 -8.31
CA GLY A 116 -8.86 14.34 -8.81
C GLY A 116 -9.67 13.02 -8.76
N ALA A 117 -9.00 11.92 -8.45
CA ALA A 117 -9.58 10.57 -8.48
C ALA A 117 -9.90 9.98 -7.09
N VAL A 118 -9.72 10.74 -6.00
CA VAL A 118 -10.01 10.24 -4.63
C VAL A 118 -11.39 10.69 -4.19
N PRO A 119 -12.32 9.76 -3.92
CA PRO A 119 -13.62 10.13 -3.40
C PRO A 119 -13.50 10.82 -2.04
N GLU A 120 -14.27 11.90 -1.82
CA GLU A 120 -14.20 12.68 -0.56
C GLU A 120 -14.50 11.83 0.69
N PHE A 121 -15.35 10.81 0.55
CA PHE A 121 -15.70 9.89 1.64
C PHE A 121 -14.52 9.03 2.12
N CYS A 122 -13.41 8.98 1.38
CA CYS A 122 -12.22 8.23 1.74
C CYS A 122 -11.35 8.98 2.76
N PHE A 123 -11.57 10.27 2.97
CA PHE A 123 -10.75 11.07 3.87
C PHE A 123 -11.20 10.90 5.32
N GLY A 124 -10.51 10.01 6.04
CA GLY A 124 -10.56 9.92 7.50
C GLY A 124 -9.49 10.78 8.19
N PRO A 125 -9.49 10.84 9.54
CA PRO A 125 -8.49 11.60 10.30
C PRO A 125 -7.07 11.02 10.19
N LYS A 126 -6.93 9.74 9.83
CA LYS A 126 -5.65 9.02 9.79
C LYS A 126 -5.38 8.42 8.41
N ILE A 127 -4.19 8.67 7.88
CA ILE A 127 -3.74 8.11 6.60
C ILE A 127 -2.57 7.15 6.88
N ASN A 128 -2.73 5.88 6.51
CA ASN A 128 -1.71 4.86 6.60
C ASN A 128 -1.22 4.55 5.19
N LEU A 129 0.10 4.54 5.01
CA LEU A 129 0.74 4.31 3.71
C LEU A 129 1.42 2.95 3.77
N LEU A 130 0.98 2.03 2.93
CA LEU A 130 1.52 0.68 2.78
C LEU A 130 2.37 0.64 1.50
N PHE A 131 3.60 1.11 1.62
CA PHE A 131 4.56 1.21 0.53
C PHE A 131 5.90 0.61 0.98
N GLY A 132 6.65 0.11 0.01
CA GLY A 132 7.95 -0.50 0.20
C GLY A 132 9.02 0.41 0.80
N ARG A 133 10.21 -0.17 0.94
CA ARG A 133 11.42 0.54 1.38
C ARG A 133 12.21 1.15 0.23
N ASP A 134 11.98 0.71 -1.00
CA ASP A 134 12.68 1.23 -2.16
C ASP A 134 12.35 2.70 -2.44
N LEU A 135 13.24 3.36 -3.17
CA LEU A 135 13.13 4.78 -3.46
C LEU A 135 11.84 5.12 -4.23
N LEU A 136 11.44 4.30 -5.21
CA LEU A 136 10.27 4.62 -6.04
C LEU A 136 8.99 4.60 -5.22
N ASP A 137 8.82 3.62 -4.35
CA ASP A 137 7.67 3.54 -3.46
C ASP A 137 7.64 4.68 -2.44
N VAL A 138 8.80 5.08 -1.90
CA VAL A 138 8.89 6.27 -1.04
C VAL A 138 8.52 7.54 -1.80
N LEU A 139 9.02 7.72 -3.03
CA LEU A 139 8.70 8.88 -3.86
C LEU A 139 7.22 8.94 -4.22
N ARG A 140 6.61 7.79 -4.55
CA ARG A 140 5.17 7.66 -4.80
C ARG A 140 4.37 8.04 -3.56
N ALA A 141 4.72 7.51 -2.40
CA ALA A 141 4.07 7.85 -1.14
C ALA A 141 4.13 9.36 -0.85
N VAL A 142 5.31 9.99 -1.03
CA VAL A 142 5.45 11.45 -0.86
C VAL A 142 4.56 12.21 -1.85
N LYS A 143 4.59 11.87 -3.14
CA LYS A 143 3.75 12.50 -4.17
C LYS A 143 2.28 12.42 -3.81
N ILE A 144 1.80 11.23 -3.43
CA ILE A 144 0.40 11.02 -3.03
C ILE A 144 0.06 11.92 -1.83
N CYS A 145 0.84 11.88 -0.75
CA CYS A 145 0.57 12.67 0.45
C CYS A 145 0.47 14.17 0.18
N VAL A 146 1.39 14.73 -0.60
CA VAL A 146 1.35 16.16 -0.92
C VAL A 146 0.16 16.48 -1.83
N SER A 147 -0.18 15.61 -2.78
CA SER A 147 -1.30 15.80 -3.69
C SER A 147 -2.64 15.73 -2.98
N LEU A 148 -2.82 14.85 -1.99
CA LEU A 148 -4.03 14.84 -1.14
C LEU A 148 -4.24 16.14 -0.36
N LYS A 149 -3.19 16.96 -0.20
CA LYS A 149 -3.25 18.29 0.41
C LYS A 149 -3.30 19.43 -0.62
N GLY A 150 -3.50 19.12 -1.90
CA GLY A 150 -3.57 20.10 -2.98
C GLY A 150 -2.21 20.68 -3.39
N PHE A 151 -1.10 20.04 -3.00
CA PHE A 151 0.24 20.46 -3.40
C PHE A 151 0.82 19.54 -4.46
N SER A 152 1.83 20.03 -5.17
CA SER A 152 2.65 19.22 -6.08
C SER A 152 4.09 19.18 -5.62
N VAL A 153 4.76 18.06 -5.90
CA VAL A 153 6.19 17.87 -5.70
C VAL A 153 6.79 17.25 -6.96
N HIS A 154 7.93 17.79 -7.37
CA HIS A 154 8.67 17.27 -8.51
C HIS A 154 10.01 16.76 -8.01
N PHE A 155 10.41 15.58 -8.46
CA PHE A 155 11.66 14.96 -8.11
C PHE A 155 12.54 14.83 -9.35
N ARG A 156 13.84 15.00 -9.16
CA ARG A 156 14.88 14.67 -10.13
C ARG A 156 15.96 13.89 -9.40
N LEU A 157 16.32 12.76 -9.97
CA LEU A 157 17.43 11.94 -9.50
C LEU A 157 18.67 12.31 -10.31
N PHE A 158 19.75 12.64 -9.63
CA PHE A 158 21.06 12.84 -10.23
C PHE A 158 22.07 12.09 -9.38
N GLU A 159 22.62 11.01 -9.93
CA GLU A 159 23.53 10.11 -9.22
C GLU A 159 22.92 9.62 -7.88
N ASP A 160 23.56 9.95 -6.76
CA ASP A 160 23.17 9.60 -5.39
C ASP A 160 22.35 10.71 -4.70
N GLN A 161 21.93 11.74 -5.44
CA GLN A 161 21.18 12.87 -4.92
C GLN A 161 19.78 12.97 -5.52
N LEU A 162 18.82 13.16 -4.63
CA LEU A 162 17.44 13.46 -4.95
C LEU A 162 17.19 14.96 -4.79
N SER A 163 17.08 15.67 -5.90
CA SER A 163 16.58 17.04 -5.91
C SER A 163 15.06 17.04 -5.95
N CYS A 164 14.42 17.87 -5.12
CA CYS A 164 12.97 18.07 -5.19
C CYS A 164 12.58 19.55 -5.17
N ARG A 165 11.53 19.90 -5.90
CA ARG A 165 10.89 21.21 -5.87
C ARG A 165 9.52 21.09 -5.21
N PHE A 166 9.32 21.82 -4.11
CA PHE A 166 8.09 21.81 -3.32
C PHE A 166 7.77 23.22 -2.81
N ARG A 167 6.53 23.68 -3.03
CA ARG A 167 6.05 25.03 -2.63
C ARG A 167 7.01 26.16 -3.03
N GLY A 168 7.50 26.12 -4.26
CA GLY A 168 8.40 27.13 -4.83
C GLY A 168 9.86 27.04 -4.34
N ARG A 169 10.19 26.14 -3.40
CA ARG A 169 11.54 25.94 -2.86
C ARG A 169 12.17 24.67 -3.41
N SER A 170 13.50 24.65 -3.45
CA SER A 170 14.30 23.48 -3.84
C SER A 170 14.93 22.85 -2.60
N TYR A 171 14.94 21.53 -2.57
CA TYR A 171 15.58 20.72 -1.52
C TYR A 171 16.43 19.64 -2.19
N ILE A 172 17.50 19.24 -1.52
CA ILE A 172 18.38 18.16 -1.96
C ILE A 172 18.49 17.18 -0.80
N PHE A 173 18.38 15.90 -1.12
CA PHE A 173 18.52 14.81 -0.17
C PHE A 173 19.51 13.78 -0.73
N PRO A 174 20.33 13.14 0.12
CA PRO A 174 20.96 11.88 -0.28
C PRO A 174 19.85 10.86 -0.56
N VAL A 175 20.02 10.07 -1.61
CA VAL A 175 19.13 8.93 -1.92
C VAL A 175 19.15 7.95 -0.76
N GLU A 176 20.34 7.70 -0.20
CA GLU A 176 20.51 6.83 0.95
C GLU A 176 19.74 7.36 2.17
N GLY A 177 18.78 6.56 2.62
CA GLY A 177 17.91 6.89 3.74
C GLY A 177 16.90 8.01 3.46
N PHE A 178 16.66 8.39 2.20
CA PHE A 178 15.51 9.25 1.89
C PHE A 178 14.22 8.58 2.40
N SER A 179 13.35 9.36 3.05
CA SER A 179 12.11 8.85 3.64
C SER A 179 11.06 9.94 3.70
N LEU A 180 9.79 9.53 3.82
CA LEU A 180 8.69 10.47 4.05
C LEU A 180 8.91 11.33 5.30
N SER A 181 9.46 10.76 6.38
CA SER A 181 9.76 11.51 7.61
C SER A 181 10.81 12.60 7.36
N ARG A 182 11.93 12.25 6.71
CA ARG A 182 12.98 13.23 6.35
C ARG A 182 12.46 14.31 5.43
N PHE A 183 11.64 13.95 4.43
CA PHE A 183 10.97 14.94 3.57
C PHE A 183 10.11 15.91 4.38
N LYS A 184 9.26 15.40 5.28
CA LYS A 184 8.39 16.22 6.15
C LYS A 184 9.20 17.16 7.05
N GLN A 185 10.27 16.65 7.67
CA GLN A 185 11.15 17.42 8.54
C GLN A 185 11.83 18.57 7.78
N ALA A 186 12.39 18.29 6.60
CA ALA A 186 13.11 19.31 5.82
C ALA A 186 12.18 20.35 5.18
N THR A 187 10.99 19.95 4.74
CA THR A 187 10.06 20.83 4.02
C THR A 187 9.05 21.53 4.93
N GLY A 188 8.92 21.09 6.19
CA GLY A 188 7.85 21.50 7.09
C GLY A 188 6.46 21.02 6.65
N PHE A 189 6.38 20.04 5.74
CA PHE A 189 5.10 19.46 5.33
C PHE A 189 4.47 18.69 6.49
N ARG A 190 3.24 19.08 6.87
CA ARG A 190 2.48 18.45 7.95
C ARG A 190 1.20 17.84 7.40
N ASP A 191 1.00 16.58 7.70
CA ASP A 191 -0.23 15.83 7.50
C ASP A 191 -0.34 14.73 8.56
N TYR A 192 -1.45 14.00 8.55
CA TYR A 192 -1.69 12.86 9.45
C TYR A 192 -1.28 11.52 8.81
N SER A 193 -0.37 11.54 7.82
CA SER A 193 0.06 10.33 7.12
C SER A 193 1.24 9.65 7.80
N SER A 194 1.24 8.33 7.83
CA SER A 194 2.36 7.53 8.34
C SER A 194 2.64 6.31 7.47
N MET A 195 3.92 6.05 7.20
CA MET A 195 4.35 4.81 6.57
C MET A 195 4.21 3.67 7.57
N LYS A 196 3.53 2.60 7.19
CA LYS A 196 3.52 1.33 7.92
C LYS A 196 4.37 0.34 7.14
N ARG A 197 5.27 -0.33 7.84
CA ARG A 197 6.20 -1.28 7.24
C ARG A 197 6.33 -2.50 8.14
N PRO A 198 6.48 -3.70 7.57
CA PRO A 198 6.80 -4.86 8.36
C PRO A 198 8.25 -4.77 8.91
N PRO A 199 8.50 -5.35 10.10
CA PRO A 199 9.85 -5.58 10.58
C PRO A 199 10.60 -6.54 9.64
N GLY A 200 11.86 -6.24 9.32
CA GLY A 200 12.73 -7.16 8.58
C GLY A 200 12.39 -7.42 7.11
N ALA A 201 11.34 -6.81 6.55
CA ALA A 201 10.95 -6.96 5.15
C ALA A 201 10.76 -5.61 4.44
N ASP A 202 10.85 -5.64 3.11
CA ASP A 202 10.69 -4.44 2.27
C ASP A 202 9.25 -3.96 2.20
N SER A 203 8.29 -4.88 2.09
CA SER A 203 6.85 -4.60 2.09
C SER A 203 6.09 -5.77 2.74
N TYR A 204 4.80 -5.56 3.08
CA TYR A 204 3.94 -6.62 3.60
C TYR A 204 3.74 -7.73 2.56
N PHE A 205 3.61 -7.37 1.28
CA PHE A 205 3.53 -8.36 0.21
C PHE A 205 4.82 -9.19 0.09
N HIS A 206 5.98 -8.56 0.20
CA HIS A 206 7.27 -9.27 0.24
C HIS A 206 7.32 -10.25 1.43
N GLN A 207 6.95 -9.81 2.63
CA GLN A 207 6.93 -10.67 3.82
C GLN A 207 6.00 -11.88 3.63
N MET A 208 4.80 -11.67 3.09
CA MET A 208 3.84 -12.73 2.80
C MET A 208 4.41 -13.73 1.79
N ARG A 209 5.08 -13.26 0.73
CA ARG A 209 5.70 -14.13 -0.28
C ARG A 209 6.82 -14.99 0.29
N VAL A 210 7.71 -14.39 1.06
CA VAL A 210 8.81 -15.13 1.70
C VAL A 210 8.24 -16.20 2.64
N GLY A 211 7.21 -15.87 3.42
CA GLY A 211 6.51 -16.85 4.26
C GLY A 211 5.91 -18.02 3.46
N LEU A 212 5.41 -17.79 2.24
CA LEU A 212 4.89 -18.85 1.37
C LEU A 212 5.98 -19.75 0.76
N GLU A 213 7.16 -19.21 0.46
CA GLU A 213 8.25 -19.96 -0.16
C GLU A 213 8.93 -20.93 0.82
N TYR A 214 9.08 -20.55 2.10
CA TYR A 214 9.70 -21.41 3.12
C TYR A 214 8.85 -22.61 3.55
N ASN A 215 7.55 -22.64 3.23
CA ASN A 215 6.65 -23.73 3.60
C ASN A 215 6.32 -24.68 2.44
N ASN A 216 6.94 -24.48 1.26
CA ASN A 216 6.82 -25.37 0.10
C ASN A 216 8.12 -26.17 -0.15
N ILE A 217 8.99 -26.30 0.86
CA ILE A 217 10.19 -27.16 0.87
C ILE A 217 10.00 -28.27 1.90
#